data_AF-A0A1Y2I6U5-F1
#
_entry.id   AF-A0A1Y2I6U5-F1
#
_cell.length_a   1.000
_cell.length_b   1.000
_cell.length_c   1.000
_cell.angle_alpha   90.00
_cell.angle_beta   90.00
_cell.angle_gamma   90.00
#
_symmetry.space_group_name_H-M   'P 1'
#
loop_
_entity.id
_entity.type
_entity.pdbx_description
1 polymer ?
#
loop_
_entity_poly.entity_id
_entity_poly.type
_entity_poly.pdbx_seq_one_letter_code
_entity_poly.pdbx_strand_id
1 'polypeptide(L)' 'MTAVRQGYAHDSTLHKVQEQPEQHKVFTIRDGFIYTKNRRGDEVLCLPRALYNKRSIIELI' A
#
# COMPACT_ATOMS: atom_id res chain seq x y z
N MET A 1 11.86 -5.03 1.68
CA MET A 1 10.72 -4.20 2.14
C MET A 1 9.55 -5.09 2.60
N THR A 2 9.71 -5.81 3.70
CA THR A 2 8.68 -6.74 4.22
C THR A 2 7.60 -6.01 5.03
N ALA A 3 7.99 -4.93 5.71
CA ALA A 3 7.10 -4.11 6.55
C ALA A 3 5.89 -3.56 5.78
N VAL A 4 6.11 -2.99 4.59
CA VAL A 4 5.04 -2.43 3.74
C VAL A 4 4.03 -3.51 3.33
N ARG A 5 4.52 -4.65 2.84
CA ARG A 5 3.65 -5.76 2.39
C ARG A 5 2.80 -6.33 3.54
N GLN A 6 3.41 -6.49 4.72
CA GLN A 6 2.69 -6.96 5.91
C GLN A 6 1.72 -5.89 6.45
N GLY A 7 2.09 -4.61 6.34
CA GLY A 7 1.26 -3.50 6.77
C GLY A 7 -0.06 -3.38 6.01
N TYR A 8 -0.13 -3.81 4.75
CA TYR A 8 -1.39 -3.76 3.99
C TYR A 8 -2.52 -4.55 4.65
N ALA A 9 -2.23 -5.69 5.30
CA ALA A 9 -3.23 -6.47 6.02
C ALA A 9 -3.82 -5.72 7.24
N HIS A 10 -3.13 -4.70 7.72
CA HIS A 10 -3.54 -3.88 8.87
C HIS A 10 -4.07 -2.50 8.45
N ASP A 11 -4.03 -2.17 7.16
CA ASP A 11 -4.60 -0.94 6.61
C ASP A 11 -5.95 -1.24 5.96
N SER A 12 -7.03 -0.68 6.50
CA SER A 12 -8.39 -0.99 6.08
C SER A 12 -8.70 -0.66 4.61
N THR A 13 -7.99 0.30 4.01
CA THR A 13 -8.19 0.68 2.61
C THR A 13 -7.34 -0.20 1.72
N LEU A 14 -6.05 -0.30 2.02
CA LEU A 14 -5.11 -1.06 1.20
C LEU A 14 -5.37 -2.57 1.27
N HIS A 15 -5.91 -3.08 2.38
CA HIS A 15 -6.38 -4.45 2.49
C HIS A 15 -7.48 -4.76 1.46
N LYS A 16 -8.49 -3.89 1.33
CA LYS A 16 -9.58 -4.06 0.33
C LYS A 16 -9.05 -4.01 -1.10
N VAL A 17 -8.08 -3.14 -1.35
CA VAL A 17 -7.40 -3.06 -2.66
C VAL A 17 -6.68 -4.37 -2.98
N GLN A 18 -6.06 -5.03 -1.98
CA GLN A 18 -5.46 -6.36 -2.19
C GLN A 18 -6.50 -7.46 -2.40
N GLU A 19 -7.61 -7.45 -1.65
CA GLU A 19 -8.64 -8.48 -1.77
C GLU A 19 -9.42 -8.40 -3.08
N GLN A 20 -9.70 -7.18 -3.55
CA GLN A 20 -10.58 -6.95 -4.71
C GLN A 20 -9.97 -5.94 -5.69
N PRO A 21 -8.79 -6.22 -6.28
CA PRO A 21 -8.09 -5.27 -7.14
C PRO A 21 -8.89 -4.82 -8.36
N GLU A 22 -9.77 -5.69 -8.89
CA GLU A 22 -10.61 -5.37 -10.06
C GLU A 22 -11.64 -4.26 -9.79
N GLN A 23 -12.07 -4.12 -8.54
CA GLN A 23 -12.97 -3.03 -8.11
C GLN A 23 -12.22 -1.72 -7.87
N HIS A 24 -10.89 -1.77 -7.86
CA HIS A 24 -10.00 -0.71 -7.44
C HIS A 24 -8.97 -0.38 -8.53
N LYS A 25 -9.43 -0.22 -9.79
CA LYS A 25 -8.60 -0.03 -11.00
C LYS A 25 -7.64 1.18 -10.98
N VAL A 26 -7.85 2.13 -10.07
CA VAL A 26 -6.94 3.27 -9.87
C VAL A 26 -5.62 2.86 -9.20
N PHE A 27 -5.60 1.67 -8.60
CA PHE A 27 -4.43 1.07 -8.00
C PHE A 27 -3.85 -0.02 -8.90
N THR A 28 -2.54 -0.16 -8.85
CA THR A 28 -1.79 -1.19 -9.57
C THR A 28 -1.01 -2.00 -8.57
N ILE A 29 -1.18 -3.33 -8.59
CA ILE A 29 -0.41 -4.22 -7.71
C ILE A 29 0.73 -4.84 -8.52
N ARG A 30 1.97 -4.61 -8.10
CA ARG A 30 3.17 -5.23 -8.70
C ARG A 30 4.11 -5.68 -7.61
N ASP A 31 4.58 -6.93 -7.72
CA ASP A 31 5.44 -7.57 -6.72
C ASP A 31 4.88 -7.43 -5.29
N GLY A 32 3.57 -7.56 -5.13
CA GLY A 32 2.89 -7.41 -3.84
C GLY A 32 2.92 -5.99 -3.25
N PHE A 33 3.31 -4.97 -4.01
CA PHE A 33 3.20 -3.56 -3.64
C PHE A 33 2.04 -2.90 -4.38
N ILE A 34 1.36 -1.97 -3.71
CA ILE A 34 0.24 -1.21 -4.25
C ILE A 34 0.76 0.14 -4.69
N TYR A 35 0.49 0.50 -5.93
CA TYR A 35 0.82 1.79 -6.52
C TYR A 35 -0.45 2.52 -6.94
N THR A 36 -0.38 3.84 -7.02
CA THR A 36 -1.39 4.66 -7.69
C THR A 36 -0.71 5.79 -8.46
N LYS A 37 -1.47 6.54 -9.26
CA LYS A 37 -0.96 7.74 -9.94
C LYS A 37 -1.34 8.98 -9.15
N ASN A 38 -0.37 9.84 -8.88
CA ASN A 38 -0.64 11.16 -8.29
C ASN A 38 -1.29 12.10 -9.33
N ARG A 39 -1.64 13.33 -8.93
CA ARG A 39 -2.23 14.35 -9.83
C ARG A 39 -1.35 14.73 -11.02
N ARG A 40 -0.03 14.51 -10.93
CA ARG A 40 0.94 14.76 -12.00
C ARG A 40 1.11 13.56 -12.94
N GLY A 41 0.46 12.44 -12.65
CA GLY A 41 0.58 11.20 -13.40
C GLY A 41 1.76 10.32 -12.98
N ASP A 42 2.55 10.74 -12.00
CA ASP A 42 3.66 9.94 -11.48
C ASP A 42 3.11 8.76 -10.69
N GLU A 43 3.74 7.60 -10.87
CA GLU A 43 3.42 6.41 -10.11
C GLU A 43 4.05 6.47 -8.72
N VAL A 44 3.23 6.33 -7.69
CA VAL A 44 3.63 6.45 -6.29
C VAL A 44 3.25 5.20 -5.51
N LEU A 45 4.12 4.79 -4.60
CA LEU A 45 3.89 3.67 -3.71
C LEU A 45 2.89 4.06 -2.61
N CYS A 46 1.87 3.23 -2.41
CA CYS A 46 0.94 3.38 -1.30
C CYS A 46 1.58 2.81 -0.04
N LEU A 47 1.83 3.66 0.96
CA LEU A 47 2.33 3.23 2.26
C LEU A 47 1.16 2.98 3.21
N PRO A 48 1.06 1.78 3.83
CA PRO A 48 0.01 1.48 4.78
C PRO A 48 0.18 2.30 6.07
N ARG A 49 -0.95 2.73 6.62
CA ARG A 49 -1.01 3.31 7.97
C ARG A 49 -1.04 2.20 9.01
N ALA A 50 0.07 1.49 9.14
CA ALA A 50 0.23 0.40 10.08
C ALA A 50 1.55 0.49 10.84
N LEU A 51 1.60 -0.18 11.99
CA LEU A 51 2.81 -0.33 12.78
C LEU A 51 3.58 -1.57 12.31
N TYR A 52 4.89 -1.44 12.21
CA TYR A 52 5.82 -2.54 12.05
C TYR A 52 6.82 -2.50 13.20
N ASN A 53 6.91 -3.58 14.00
CA ASN A 53 7.77 -3.65 15.18
C ASN A 53 7.64 -2.45 16.13
N LYS A 54 6.39 -2.01 16.42
CA LYS A 54 6.04 -0.86 17.27
C LYS A 54 6.48 0.51 16.74
N ARG A 55 6.88 0.61 15.47
CA ARG A 55 7.17 1.87 14.77
C ARG A 55 6.23 2.07 13.60
N SER A 56 5.93 3.31 13.23
CA SER A 56 5.11 3.57 12.05
C SER A 56 5.88 3.15 10.79
N ILE A 57 5.23 2.48 9.85
CA ILE A 57 5.87 2.09 8.58
C ILE A 57 6.39 3.31 7.81
N ILE A 58 5.71 4.45 7.94
CA ILE A 58 6.10 5.71 7.30
C ILE A 58 7.42 6.26 7.89
N GLU A 59 7.76 5.93 9.14
CA GLU A 59 9.00 6.36 9.78
C GLU A 59 10.22 5.48 9.41
N LEU A 60 9.99 4.36 8.72
CA LEU A 60 11.01 3.35 8.41
C LEU A 60 11.55 3.43 6.97
N ILE A 61 11.05 4.37 6.17
CA ILE A 61 11.30 4.45 4.72
C ILE A 61 11.96 5.78 4.38
#